data_AF-A0A0I9SGN4-F1
#
_entry.id   AF-A0A0I9SGN4-F1
#
_cell.length_a   1.000
_cell.length_b   1.000
_cell.length_c   1.000
_cell.angle_alpha   90.00
_cell.angle_beta   90.00
_cell.angle_gamma   90.00
#
_symmetry.space_group_name_H-M   'P 1'
#
loop_
_entity.id
_entity.type
_entity.pdbx_description
1 polymer ?
#
loop_
_entity_poly.entity_id
_entity_poly.type
_entity_poly.pdbx_seq_one_letter_code
_entity_poly.pdbx_strand_id
1 'polypeptide(L)'
;MAEIQFAAGARAVLPLHADAHYVRTPRAARELIEGLELALYRTRLGSAHVMGGCAMGDDPRRAVTDSLGRHHQLANLSIHDGSLFPTSIGANPQLSIYALCAKLATELGDRLQKS
;
A
#
# COMPACT_ATOMS: atom_id res chain seq x y z
N MET A 1 10.75 -1.87 16.79
CA MET A 1 10.58 -3.15 16.05
C MET A 1 11.67 -4.17 16.34
N ALA A 2 12.95 -3.78 16.45
CA ALA A 2 14.03 -4.71 16.80
C ALA A 2 13.81 -5.47 18.12
N GLU A 3 13.38 -4.80 19.18
CA GLU A 3 13.13 -5.42 20.50
C GLU A 3 12.08 -6.53 20.44
N ILE A 4 10.92 -6.27 19.81
CA ILE A 4 9.86 -7.27 19.66
C ILE A 4 10.31 -8.44 18.77
N GLN A 5 11.14 -8.20 17.75
CA GLN A 5 11.72 -9.27 16.92
C GLN A 5 12.63 -10.19 17.75
N PHE A 6 13.51 -9.63 18.59
CA PHE A 6 14.34 -10.42 19.50
C PHE A 6 13.51 -11.16 20.55
N ALA A 7 12.49 -10.50 21.14
CA ALA A 7 11.56 -11.14 22.07
C ALA A 7 10.80 -12.32 21.43
N ALA A 8 10.53 -12.23 20.12
CA ALA A 8 9.94 -13.32 19.33
C ALA A 8 10.95 -14.41 18.89
N GLY A 9 12.22 -14.32 19.31
CA GLY A 9 13.24 -15.34 19.06
C GLY A 9 14.14 -15.09 17.85
N ALA A 10 14.13 -13.90 17.25
CA ALA A 10 15.06 -13.55 16.18
C ALA A 10 16.52 -13.68 16.65
N ARG A 11 17.38 -14.33 15.85
CA ARG A 11 18.82 -14.47 16.13
C ARG A 11 19.65 -13.29 15.62
N ALA A 12 19.09 -12.54 14.69
CA ALA A 12 19.67 -11.32 14.16
C ALA A 12 18.57 -10.42 13.61
N VAL A 13 18.78 -9.11 13.64
CA VAL A 13 17.88 -8.11 13.05
C VAL A 13 18.68 -7.14 12.18
N LEU A 14 18.05 -6.61 11.14
CA LEU A 14 18.62 -5.59 10.26
C LEU A 14 17.63 -4.42 10.17
N PRO A 15 17.95 -3.24 10.72
CA PRO A 15 17.14 -2.03 10.51
C PRO A 15 17.02 -1.69 9.01
N LEU A 16 15.85 -1.20 8.59
CA LEU A 16 15.61 -0.82 7.20
C LEU A 16 16.26 0.54 6.88
N HIS A 17 17.57 0.53 6.71
CA HIS A 17 18.38 1.72 6.45
C HIS A 17 19.57 1.37 5.55
N ALA A 18 20.03 2.32 4.73
CA ALA A 18 21.12 2.08 3.77
C ALA A 18 22.44 1.72 4.45
N ASP A 19 22.73 2.35 5.58
CA ASP A 19 23.98 2.18 6.34
C ASP A 19 23.87 1.13 7.48
N ALA A 20 22.73 0.45 7.60
CA ALA A 20 22.53 -0.58 8.62
C ALA A 20 23.17 -1.92 8.24
N HIS A 21 23.46 -2.72 9.26
CA HIS A 21 23.95 -4.09 9.13
C HIS A 21 23.28 -5.01 10.16
N TYR A 22 23.43 -6.33 9.99
CA TYR A 22 22.85 -7.29 10.91
C TYR A 22 23.51 -7.19 12.29
N VAL A 23 22.67 -7.18 13.33
CA VAL A 23 23.08 -7.20 14.74
C VAL A 23 22.38 -8.34 15.46
N ARG A 24 23.04 -8.92 16.47
CA ARG A 24 22.61 -10.16 17.14
C ARG A 24 22.15 -9.98 18.57
N THR A 25 22.18 -8.76 19.10
CA THR A 25 21.74 -8.46 20.47
C THR A 25 20.81 -7.24 20.49
N PRO A 26 19.84 -7.18 21.43
CA PRO A 26 18.98 -6.01 21.59
C PRO A 26 19.77 -4.72 21.85
N ARG A 27 20.84 -4.81 22.67
CA ARG A 27 21.71 -3.67 22.97
C ARG A 27 22.40 -3.12 21.71
N ALA A 28 23.03 -3.99 20.91
CA ALA A 28 23.70 -3.55 19.68
C ALA A 28 22.69 -2.99 18.66
N ALA A 29 21.47 -3.54 18.61
CA ALA A 29 20.42 -2.97 17.77
C ALA A 29 19.99 -1.58 18.20
N ARG A 30 19.88 -1.34 19.50
CA ARG A 30 19.55 -0.01 20.03
C ARG A 30 20.66 1.00 19.73
N GLU A 31 21.91 0.65 20.04
CA GLU A 31 23.08 1.49 19.76
C GLU A 31 23.20 1.80 18.26
N LEU A 32 22.98 0.81 17.39
CA LEU A 32 22.97 1.02 15.94
C LEU A 32 21.84 1.98 15.54
N ILE A 33 20.60 1.72 15.95
CA ILE A 33 19.42 2.53 15.56
C ILE A 33 19.56 3.99 16.02
N GLU A 34 20.05 4.22 17.23
CA GLU A 34 20.28 5.57 17.77
C GLU A 34 21.32 6.36 16.95
N GLY A 35 22.23 5.66 16.25
CA GLY A 35 23.22 6.26 15.36
C GLY A 35 22.80 6.38 13.88
N LEU A 36 21.61 5.90 13.48
CA LEU A 36 21.15 5.97 12.09
C LEU A 36 20.48 7.32 11.80
N GLU A 37 20.94 8.01 10.76
CA GLU A 37 20.40 9.31 10.36
C GLU A 37 19.12 9.20 9.53
N LEU A 38 18.07 9.94 9.90
CA LEU A 38 16.85 10.04 9.10
C LEU A 38 17.00 11.00 7.91
N ALA A 39 17.84 10.63 6.94
CA ALA A 39 18.17 11.43 5.77
C ALA A 39 17.65 10.85 4.44
N LEU A 40 17.51 11.72 3.45
CA LEU A 40 17.16 11.36 2.07
C LEU A 40 18.14 10.32 1.52
N TYR A 41 17.61 9.32 0.82
CA TYR A 41 18.36 8.18 0.26
C TYR A 41 19.09 7.30 1.28
N ARG A 42 19.00 7.58 2.58
CA ARG A 42 19.54 6.77 3.68
C ARG A 42 18.45 5.94 4.33
N THR A 43 17.36 6.60 4.71
CA THR A 43 16.19 5.92 5.26
C THR A 43 15.44 5.22 4.14
N ARG A 44 15.34 3.90 4.24
CA ARG A 44 14.58 3.10 3.28
C ARG A 44 13.14 3.00 3.77
N LEU A 45 12.21 3.35 2.90
CA LEU A 45 10.77 3.21 3.14
C LEU A 45 10.20 2.27 2.09
N GLY A 46 9.31 1.39 2.53
CA GLY A 46 8.60 0.48 1.65
C GLY A 46 7.21 0.23 2.21
N SER A 47 6.25 0.02 1.32
CA SER A 47 4.90 -0.41 1.67
C SER A 47 4.51 -1.58 0.79
N ALA A 48 4.00 -2.65 1.40
CA ALA A 48 3.33 -3.73 0.68
C ALA A 48 1.87 -3.38 0.35
N HIS A 49 1.36 -2.26 0.87
CA HIS A 49 -0.04 -1.83 0.77
C HIS A 49 -0.12 -0.52 0.00
N VAL A 50 0.42 -0.50 -1.22
CA VAL A 50 0.31 0.67 -2.10
C VAL A 50 -1.14 0.76 -2.59
N MET A 51 -1.73 1.94 -2.43
CA MET A 51 -3.10 2.28 -2.82
C MET A 51 -3.06 3.64 -3.52
N GLY A 52 -4.11 3.97 -4.27
CA GLY A 52 -4.16 5.18 -5.08
C GLY A 52 -3.44 5.03 -6.43
N GLY A 53 -3.33 6.13 -7.16
CA GLY A 53 -2.83 6.16 -8.55
C GLY A 53 -3.96 6.30 -9.57
N CYS A 54 -5.09 5.65 -9.34
CA CYS A 54 -6.32 5.84 -10.12
C CYS A 54 -7.52 6.05 -9.19
N ALA A 55 -7.40 7.00 -8.26
CA ALA A 55 -8.39 7.23 -7.22
C ALA A 55 -9.81 7.44 -7.79
N MET A 56 -10.79 6.76 -7.18
CA MET A 56 -12.20 6.92 -7.50
C MET A 56 -12.80 8.19 -6.87
N GLY A 57 -13.72 8.83 -7.58
CA GLY A 57 -14.48 9.99 -7.12
C GLY A 57 -15.24 10.65 -8.27
N ASP A 58 -16.38 11.27 -7.97
CA ASP A 58 -17.28 11.75 -9.03
C ASP A 58 -16.92 13.15 -9.58
N ASP A 59 -15.92 13.84 -9.00
CA ASP A 59 -15.34 15.06 -9.61
C ASP A 59 -14.14 14.69 -10.50
N PRO A 60 -14.26 14.75 -11.84
CA PRO A 60 -13.19 14.39 -12.78
C PRO A 60 -11.96 15.30 -12.70
N ARG A 61 -12.03 16.44 -11.99
CA ARG A 61 -10.86 17.30 -11.74
C ARG A 61 -10.03 16.83 -10.55
N ARG A 62 -10.55 15.88 -9.76
CA ARG A 62 -9.95 15.41 -8.50
C ARG A 62 -9.75 13.90 -8.45
N ALA A 63 -10.27 13.17 -9.43
CA ALA A 63 -10.26 11.71 -9.48
C ALA A 63 -9.99 11.22 -10.91
N VAL A 64 -9.49 10.00 -11.02
CA VAL A 64 -9.20 9.34 -12.32
C VAL A 64 -10.43 8.57 -12.81
N THR A 65 -11.17 7.97 -11.87
CA THR A 65 -12.38 7.20 -12.18
C THR A 65 -13.60 7.72 -11.42
N ASP A 66 -14.80 7.42 -11.92
CA ASP A 66 -16.02 7.54 -11.12
C ASP A 66 -16.07 6.50 -9.99
N SER A 67 -17.12 6.55 -9.16
CA SER A 67 -17.39 5.57 -8.10
C SER A 67 -17.64 4.13 -8.56
N LEU A 68 -17.76 3.92 -9.87
CA LEU A 68 -17.95 2.61 -10.51
C LEU A 68 -16.67 2.11 -11.18
N GLY A 69 -15.54 2.78 -10.94
CA GLY A 69 -14.23 2.43 -11.49
C GLY A 69 -14.05 2.80 -12.97
N ARG A 70 -14.97 3.57 -13.58
CA ARG A 70 -14.87 3.96 -14.99
C ARG A 70 -13.97 5.17 -15.16
N HIS A 71 -13.08 5.14 -16.14
CA HIS A 71 -12.20 6.25 -16.42
C HIS A 71 -12.99 7.49 -16.89
N HIS A 72 -12.73 8.66 -16.30
CA HIS A 72 -13.50 9.88 -16.62
C HIS A 72 -13.35 10.35 -18.06
N GLN A 73 -12.18 10.11 -18.67
CA GLN A 73 -11.86 10.65 -20.00
C GLN A 73 -11.93 9.61 -21.12
N LEU A 74 -12.03 8.32 -20.78
CA LEU A 74 -11.92 7.23 -21.76
C LEU A 74 -13.17 6.36 -21.66
N ALA A 75 -13.91 6.27 -22.76
CA ALA A 75 -15.04 5.36 -22.87
C ALA A 75 -14.55 3.91 -22.85
N ASN A 76 -15.36 3.00 -22.30
CA ASN A 76 -15.10 1.56 -22.25
C ASN A 76 -13.80 1.16 -21.54
N LEU A 77 -13.28 2.00 -20.65
CA LEU A 77 -12.16 1.69 -19.77
C LEU A 77 -12.63 1.72 -18.31
N SER A 78 -12.40 0.63 -17.58
CA SER A 78 -12.58 0.58 -16.13
C SER A 78 -11.37 -0.03 -15.42
N ILE A 79 -11.19 0.37 -14.17
CA ILE A 79 -10.07 -0.01 -13.29
C ILE A 79 -10.65 -0.72 -12.08
N HIS A 80 -10.11 -1.88 -11.72
CA HIS A 80 -10.65 -2.77 -10.69
C HIS A 80 -9.47 -3.36 -9.89
N ASP A 81 -8.79 -2.53 -9.09
CA ASP A 81 -7.69 -2.93 -8.22
C ASP A 81 -7.53 -1.96 -7.03
N GLY A 82 -6.43 -2.10 -6.28
CA GLY A 82 -6.12 -1.24 -5.13
C GLY A 82 -5.84 0.23 -5.46
N SER A 83 -5.64 0.58 -6.73
CA SER A 83 -5.39 1.96 -7.13
C SER A 83 -6.62 2.87 -7.02
N LEU A 84 -7.82 2.27 -6.94
CA LEU A 84 -9.08 2.99 -6.77
C LEU A 84 -9.22 3.64 -5.40
N PHE A 85 -8.59 3.10 -4.35
CA PHE A 85 -8.69 3.65 -3.00
C PHE A 85 -8.12 5.08 -2.97
N PRO A 86 -8.91 6.13 -2.67
CA PRO A 86 -8.45 7.51 -2.73
C PRO A 86 -7.37 7.85 -1.69
N THR A 87 -7.25 7.02 -0.65
CA THR A 87 -6.23 7.13 0.40
C THR A 87 -5.97 5.74 1.00
N SER A 88 -4.93 5.64 1.83
CA SER A 88 -4.69 4.44 2.63
C SER A 88 -5.86 4.18 3.57
N ILE A 89 -6.32 2.93 3.61
CA ILE A 89 -7.37 2.49 4.54
C ILE A 89 -6.85 2.20 5.96
N GLY A 90 -5.54 2.35 6.21
CA GLY A 90 -4.93 2.11 7.52
C GLY A 90 -4.91 0.65 7.99
N ALA A 91 -5.30 -0.29 7.12
CA ALA A 91 -5.36 -1.73 7.37
C ALA A 91 -4.78 -2.52 6.19
N ASN A 92 -4.63 -3.84 6.34
CA ASN A 92 -4.27 -4.70 5.21
C ASN A 92 -5.41 -4.66 4.16
N PRO A 93 -5.14 -4.19 2.92
CA PRO A 93 -6.17 -3.90 1.95
C PRO A 93 -6.66 -5.14 1.18
N GLN A 94 -6.08 -6.33 1.39
CA GLN A 94 -6.38 -7.50 0.56
C GLN A 94 -7.88 -7.79 0.43
N LEU A 95 -8.60 -7.91 1.57
CA LEU A 95 -10.03 -8.21 1.54
C LEU A 95 -10.87 -7.05 1.00
N SER A 96 -10.47 -5.80 1.28
CA SER A 96 -11.15 -4.62 0.75
C SER A 96 -11.01 -4.51 -0.76
N ILE A 97 -9.82 -4.83 -1.30
CA ILE A 97 -9.56 -4.89 -2.74
C ILE A 97 -10.44 -5.99 -3.36
N TYR A 98 -10.45 -7.19 -2.79
CA TYR A 98 -11.28 -8.29 -3.31
C TYR A 98 -12.77 -7.93 -3.33
N ALA A 99 -13.28 -7.36 -2.24
CA ALA A 99 -14.68 -6.94 -2.14
C ALA A 99 -15.03 -5.86 -3.19
N LEU A 100 -14.17 -4.85 -3.34
CA LEU A 100 -14.36 -3.78 -4.32
C LEU A 100 -14.34 -4.33 -5.74
N CYS A 101 -13.34 -5.14 -6.09
CA CYS A 101 -13.21 -5.74 -7.41
C CYS A 101 -14.41 -6.63 -7.74
N ALA A 102 -14.86 -7.46 -6.80
CA ALA A 102 -16.02 -8.32 -6.96
C ALA A 102 -17.28 -7.49 -7.24
N LYS A 103 -17.57 -6.48 -6.41
CA LYS A 103 -18.71 -5.56 -6.61
C LYS A 103 -18.69 -4.94 -8.01
N LEU A 104 -17.57 -4.30 -8.36
CA LEU A 104 -17.45 -3.55 -9.62
C LEU A 104 -17.53 -4.48 -10.84
N ALA A 105 -16.91 -5.66 -10.76
CA ALA A 105 -16.95 -6.65 -11.84
C ALA A 105 -18.36 -7.20 -12.06
N THR A 106 -19.11 -7.50 -10.99
CA THR A 106 -20.52 -7.90 -11.09
C THR A 106 -21.35 -6.80 -11.75
N GLU A 107 -21.26 -5.56 -11.27
CA GLU A 107 -22.01 -4.44 -11.85
C GLU A 107 -21.62 -4.16 -13.33
N LEU A 108 -20.34 -4.33 -13.68
CA LEU A 108 -19.90 -4.24 -15.08
C LEU A 108 -20.56 -5.34 -15.93
N GLY A 109 -20.54 -6.60 -15.47
CA GLY A 109 -21.20 -7.71 -16.15
C GLY A 109 -22.68 -7.46 -16.41
N ASP A 110 -23.43 -7.02 -15.40
CA ASP A 110 -24.86 -6.72 -15.51
C ASP A 110 -25.16 -5.61 -16.52
N ARG A 111 -24.26 -4.62 -16.66
CA ARG A 111 -24.41 -3.51 -17.60
C ARG A 111 -24.10 -3.92 -19.03
N LEU A 112 -23.05 -4.72 -19.21
CA LEU A 112 -22.67 -5.22 -20.53
C LEU A 112 -23.74 -6.17 -21.11
N GLN A 113 -24.45 -6.92 -20.27
CA GLN A 113 -25.57 -7.77 -20.72
C GLN A 113 -26.81 -6.99 -21.17
N LYS A 114 -26.94 -5.71 -20.76
CA LYS A 114 -28.07 -4.83 -21.08
C LYS A 114 -27.79 -3.90 -22.27
N SER A 115 -26.56 -3.89 -22.77
CA SER A 115 -26.10 -3.08 -23.92
C SER A 115 -26.21 -3.86 -25.22
#